data_AF-A0ABD5YNJ4-F1
#
_entry.id   AF-A0ABD5YNJ4-F1
#
_cell.length_a   1.000
_cell.length_b   1.000
_cell.length_c   1.000
_cell.angle_alpha   90.00
_cell.angle_beta   90.00
_cell.angle_gamma   90.00
#
_symmetry.space_group_name_H-M   'P 1'
#
loop_
_entity.id
_entity.type
_entity.pdbx_description
1 polymer ?
#
loop_
_entity_poly.entity_id
_entity_poly.type
_entity_poly.pdbx_seq_one_letter_code
_entity_poly.pdbx_strand_id
1 'polypeptide(L)'
;MSLLPLREEPQSTPTDPCILEFDDEVADEVFEALTASTTRTVLATIYDHPSTSTDIRDEIDTSLQNVHYHLQKLEEAGLIEPAGIGYSEKGTEMAVYAPANEAVALVAGQDAHHHHLSEFFS
;
A
#
# COMPACT_ATOMS: atom_id res chain seq x y z
N MET A 1 -2.86 -28.42 -18.59
CA MET A 1 -2.45 -28.27 -17.18
C MET A 1 -1.98 -26.84 -17.04
N SER A 2 -2.72 -25.99 -16.33
CA SER A 2 -2.28 -24.62 -16.08
C SER A 2 -1.22 -24.66 -14.98
N LEU A 3 -0.01 -24.22 -15.28
CA LEU A 3 1.00 -23.95 -14.27
C LEU A 3 0.61 -22.61 -13.67
N LEU A 4 0.09 -22.63 -12.44
CA LEU A 4 -0.14 -21.41 -11.69
C LEU A 4 1.20 -20.67 -11.58
N PRO A 5 1.26 -19.35 -11.88
CA PRO A 5 2.47 -18.59 -11.66
C PRO A 5 2.84 -18.71 -10.18
N LEU A 6 4.07 -19.14 -9.91
CA LEU A 6 4.64 -19.19 -8.57
C LEU A 6 4.75 -17.74 -8.09
N ARG A 7 3.86 -17.30 -7.20
CA ARG A 7 4.06 -16.06 -6.44
C ARG A 7 4.94 -16.44 -5.26
N GLU A 8 6.10 -15.79 -5.12
CA GLU A 8 6.82 -15.86 -3.85
C GLU A 8 5.94 -15.19 -2.79
N GLU A 9 5.81 -15.80 -1.61
CA GLU A 9 5.07 -15.17 -0.52
C GLU A 9 5.77 -13.85 -0.12
N PRO A 10 5.01 -12.82 0.26
CA PRO A 10 5.57 -11.53 0.66
C PRO A 10 6.66 -11.73 1.71
N GLN A 11 7.82 -11.09 1.50
CA GLN A 11 8.98 -11.25 2.38
C GLN A 11 8.84 -10.49 3.72
N SER A 12 7.79 -9.67 3.86
CA SER A 12 7.52 -8.84 5.04
C SER A 12 6.02 -8.86 5.38
N THR A 13 5.69 -9.03 6.66
CA THR A 13 4.36 -8.74 7.20
C THR A 13 4.45 -7.45 8.01
N PRO A 14 3.73 -6.38 7.65
CA PRO A 14 3.74 -5.17 8.44
C PRO A 14 3.19 -5.46 9.84
N THR A 15 3.87 -4.96 10.87
CA THR A 15 3.59 -5.32 12.28
C THR A 15 3.14 -4.13 13.12
N ASP A 16 3.31 -2.90 12.62
CA ASP A 16 2.95 -1.68 13.34
C ASP A 16 2.04 -0.78 12.48
N PRO A 17 1.08 -0.07 13.09
CA PRO A 17 0.25 0.90 12.38
C PRO A 17 1.00 2.22 12.15
N CYS A 18 0.75 2.84 10.99
CA CYS A 18 1.16 4.22 10.71
C CYS A 18 0.18 5.19 11.40
N ILE A 19 0.65 5.90 12.43
CA ILE A 19 -0.14 6.92 13.12
C ILE A 19 0.27 8.30 12.59
N LEU A 20 -0.68 9.00 11.98
CA LEU A 20 -0.49 10.34 11.43
C LEU A 20 -1.14 11.37 12.34
N GLU A 21 -0.39 12.43 12.67
CA GLU A 21 -0.90 13.62 13.33
C GLU A 21 -1.14 14.73 12.29
N PHE A 22 -2.13 15.60 12.53
CA PHE A 22 -2.54 16.61 11.55
C PHE A 22 -1.50 17.71 11.25
N ASP A 23 -0.49 17.88 12.10
CA ASP A 23 0.55 18.91 11.96
C ASP A 23 1.91 18.32 11.59
N ASP A 24 1.93 17.06 11.12
CA ASP A 24 3.15 16.36 10.69
C ASP A 24 3.38 16.55 9.18
N GLU A 25 4.61 16.86 8.79
CA GLU A 25 5.04 16.94 7.37
C GLU A 25 4.80 15.60 6.64
N VAL A 26 4.92 14.47 7.34
CA VAL A 26 4.62 13.13 6.78
C VAL A 26 3.12 12.98 6.48
N ALA A 27 2.26 13.61 7.26
CA ALA A 27 0.81 13.53 7.03
C ALA A 27 0.41 14.25 5.73
N ASP A 28 1.08 15.35 5.37
CA ASP A 28 0.82 16.07 4.13
C ASP A 28 1.05 15.19 2.88
N GLU A 29 2.15 14.43 2.84
CA GLU A 29 2.46 13.52 1.73
C GLU A 29 1.41 12.40 1.60
N VAL A 30 1.00 11.82 2.74
CA VAL A 30 -0.07 10.82 2.77
C VAL A 30 -1.41 11.42 2.30
N PHE A 31 -1.76 12.63 2.73
CA PHE A 31 -2.98 13.30 2.29
C PHE A 31 -2.97 13.61 0.79
N GLU A 32 -1.83 14.06 0.26
CA GLU A 32 -1.70 14.31 -1.17
C GLU A 32 -1.91 13.02 -1.97
N ALA A 33 -1.27 11.92 -1.55
CA ALA A 33 -1.43 10.61 -2.19
C ALA A 33 -2.91 10.16 -2.18
N LEU A 34 -3.57 10.26 -1.03
CA LEU A 34 -4.93 9.75 -0.81
C LEU A 34 -6.05 10.66 -1.32
N THR A 35 -5.73 11.86 -1.83
CA THR A 35 -6.73 12.77 -2.41
C THR A 35 -7.50 12.11 -3.56
N ALA A 36 -6.79 11.39 -4.45
CA ALA A 36 -7.41 10.70 -5.57
C ALA A 36 -8.14 9.42 -5.11
N SER A 37 -9.38 9.24 -5.57
CA SER A 37 -10.16 8.03 -5.27
C SER A 37 -9.47 6.76 -5.76
N THR A 38 -8.85 6.82 -6.95
CA THR A 38 -8.12 5.69 -7.52
C THR A 38 -6.94 5.28 -6.65
N THR A 39 -6.21 6.24 -6.05
CA THR A 39 -5.13 5.91 -5.10
C THR A 39 -5.68 5.12 -3.91
N ARG A 40 -6.81 5.56 -3.35
CA ARG A 40 -7.48 4.86 -2.24
C ARG A 40 -7.94 3.46 -2.63
N THR A 41 -8.48 3.28 -3.83
CA THR A 41 -8.86 1.95 -4.33
C THR A 41 -7.65 1.04 -4.49
N VAL A 42 -6.55 1.54 -5.08
CA VAL A 42 -5.29 0.78 -5.23
C VAL A 42 -4.76 0.34 -3.86
N LEU A 43 -4.75 1.25 -2.88
CA LEU A 43 -4.32 0.94 -1.52
C LEU A 43 -5.20 -0.15 -0.90
N ALA A 44 -6.52 -0.03 -1.02
CA ALA A 44 -7.46 -1.02 -0.48
C ALA A 44 -7.25 -2.42 -1.10
N THR A 45 -7.03 -2.51 -2.42
CA THR A 45 -6.69 -3.78 -3.08
C THR A 45 -5.41 -4.40 -2.51
N ILE A 46 -4.37 -3.59 -2.28
CA ILE A 46 -3.09 -4.07 -1.71
C ILE A 46 -3.26 -4.57 -0.26
N TYR A 47 -4.12 -3.92 0.53
CA TYR A 47 -4.47 -4.38 1.88
C TYR A 47 -5.30 -5.67 1.90
N ASP A 48 -6.15 -5.90 0.90
CA ASP A 48 -6.88 -7.17 0.78
C ASP A 48 -5.93 -8.31 0.41
N HIS A 49 -5.06 -8.08 -0.58
CA HIS A 49 -3.96 -8.98 -0.88
C HIS A 49 -2.79 -8.29 -1.59
N PRO A 50 -1.54 -8.66 -1.28
CA PRO A 50 -0.36 -8.22 -2.02
C PRO A 50 -0.49 -8.53 -3.52
N SER A 51 -0.18 -7.55 -4.36
CA SER A 51 -0.57 -7.56 -5.77
C SER A 51 0.47 -6.97 -6.69
N THR A 52 0.56 -7.50 -7.92
CA THR A 52 1.33 -6.87 -9.00
C THR A 52 0.55 -5.71 -9.61
N SER A 53 1.23 -4.80 -10.32
CA SER A 53 0.55 -3.72 -11.05
C SER A 53 -0.44 -4.22 -12.11
N THR A 54 -0.22 -5.42 -12.66
CA THR A 54 -1.16 -6.05 -13.60
C THR A 54 -2.39 -6.62 -12.90
N ASP A 55 -2.23 -7.22 -11.73
CA ASP A 55 -3.36 -7.73 -10.94
C ASP A 55 -4.28 -6.57 -10.54
N ILE A 56 -3.70 -5.48 -10.02
CA ILE A 56 -4.44 -4.27 -9.61
C ILE A 56 -5.18 -3.67 -10.81
N ARG A 57 -4.52 -3.57 -11.97
CA ARG A 57 -5.12 -3.06 -13.21
C ARG A 57 -6.39 -3.83 -13.57
N ASP A 58 -6.31 -5.16 -13.51
CA ASP A 58 -7.38 -6.06 -13.90
C ASP A 58 -8.55 -6.02 -12.92
N GLU A 59 -8.27 -5.79 -11.63
CA GLU A 59 -9.28 -5.68 -10.58
C GLU A 59 -10.05 -4.35 -10.62
N ILE A 60 -9.35 -3.22 -10.79
CA ILE A 60 -9.96 -1.88 -10.70
C ILE A 60 -10.33 -1.28 -12.07
N ASP A 61 -10.17 -2.05 -13.15
CA ASP A 61 -10.50 -1.72 -14.55
C ASP A 61 -9.94 -0.36 -15.01
N THR A 62 -8.62 -0.21 -14.94
CA THR A 62 -7.92 1.03 -15.33
C THR A 62 -6.73 0.74 -16.24
N SER A 63 -5.98 1.76 -16.65
CA SER A 63 -4.76 1.56 -17.45
C SER A 63 -3.57 1.19 -16.57
N LEU A 64 -2.67 0.36 -17.09
CA LEU A 64 -1.44 -0.01 -16.36
C LEU A 64 -0.60 1.22 -15.98
N GLN A 65 -0.59 2.25 -16.84
CA GLN A 65 0.11 3.50 -16.57
C GLN A 65 -0.51 4.28 -15.41
N ASN A 66 -1.84 4.23 -15.28
CA ASN A 66 -2.55 4.84 -14.16
C ASN A 66 -2.26 4.08 -12.86
N VAL A 67 -2.22 2.74 -12.90
CA VAL A 67 -1.79 1.94 -11.75
C VAL A 67 -0.37 2.31 -11.33
N HIS A 68 0.59 2.37 -12.25
CA HIS A 68 1.96 2.74 -11.93
C HIS A 68 2.07 4.12 -11.28
N TYR A 69 1.31 5.10 -11.79
CA TYR A 69 1.26 6.43 -11.20
C TYR A 69 0.78 6.40 -9.74
N HIS A 70 -0.29 5.66 -9.46
CA HIS A 70 -0.83 5.55 -8.11
C HIS A 70 0.03 4.71 -7.17
N LEU A 71 0.68 3.64 -7.67
CA LEU A 71 1.66 2.87 -6.90
C LEU A 71 2.84 3.74 -6.48
N GLN A 72 3.41 4.50 -7.41
CA GLN A 72 4.53 5.40 -7.10
C GLN A 72 4.14 6.41 -6.02
N LYS A 73 2.95 7.02 -6.11
CA LYS A 73 2.45 7.94 -5.08
C LYS A 73 2.33 7.31 -3.69
N LEU A 74 1.86 6.06 -3.64
CA LEU A 74 1.70 5.33 -2.38
C LEU A 74 3.05 4.91 -1.79
N GLU A 75 3.99 4.52 -2.65
CA GLU A 75 5.36 4.14 -2.26
C GLU A 75 6.13 5.35 -1.75
N GLU A 76 6.04 6.50 -2.43
CA GLU A 76 6.63 7.78 -2.00
C GLU A 76 6.07 8.22 -0.64
N ALA A 77 4.77 8.02 -0.39
CA ALA A 77 4.12 8.29 0.90
C ALA A 77 4.38 7.21 1.96
N GLY A 78 5.19 6.18 1.68
CA GLY A 78 5.52 5.11 2.62
C GLY A 78 4.35 4.21 3.02
N LEU A 79 3.27 4.18 2.23
CA LEU A 79 2.07 3.39 2.53
C LEU A 79 2.16 1.96 2.02
N ILE A 80 2.96 1.73 0.98
CA ILE A 80 3.20 0.41 0.38
C ILE A 80 4.69 0.23 0.10
N GLU A 81 5.11 -1.01 -0.08
CA GLU A 81 6.47 -1.36 -0.46
C GLU A 81 6.49 -2.58 -1.42
N PRO A 82 7.53 -2.70 -2.28
CA PRO A 82 7.82 -3.95 -2.97
C PRO A 82 8.16 -5.05 -1.96
N ALA A 83 7.38 -6.13 -1.94
CA ALA A 83 7.51 -7.22 -0.97
C ALA A 83 7.79 -8.58 -1.63
N GLY A 84 7.99 -8.62 -2.95
CA GLY A 84 8.32 -9.85 -3.66
C GLY A 84 8.26 -9.70 -5.19
N ILE A 85 8.40 -10.84 -5.87
CA ILE A 85 8.35 -10.92 -7.33
C ILE A 85 7.17 -11.80 -7.76
N GLY A 86 6.38 -11.28 -8.68
CA GLY A 86 5.32 -11.98 -9.40
C GLY A 86 5.64 -12.07 -10.88
N TYR A 87 4.81 -12.78 -11.63
CA TYR A 87 4.99 -12.99 -13.06
C TYR A 87 3.74 -12.61 -13.82
N SER A 88 3.89 -11.83 -14.89
CA SER A 88 2.82 -11.62 -15.87
C SER A 88 2.48 -12.90 -16.65
N GLU A 89 1.38 -12.89 -17.41
CA GLU A 89 1.04 -13.98 -18.34
C GLU A 89 2.15 -14.31 -19.34
N LYS A 90 3.01 -13.34 -19.66
CA LYS A 90 4.16 -13.49 -20.57
C LYS A 90 5.43 -13.97 -19.86
N GLY A 91 5.36 -14.25 -18.56
CA GLY A 91 6.50 -14.67 -17.75
C GLY A 91 7.50 -13.55 -17.43
N THR A 92 7.12 -12.29 -17.62
CA THR A 92 7.96 -11.16 -17.20
C THR A 92 7.82 -10.95 -15.69
N GLU A 93 8.96 -10.85 -15.00
CA GLU A 93 9.04 -10.52 -13.57
C GLU A 93 8.49 -9.13 -13.29
N MET A 94 7.72 -9.01 -12.21
CA MET A 94 7.05 -7.80 -11.77
C MET A 94 7.09 -7.72 -10.25
N ALA A 95 7.27 -6.52 -9.70
CA ALA A 95 7.16 -6.34 -8.26
C ALA A 95 5.73 -6.68 -7.78
N VAL A 96 5.65 -7.40 -6.67
CA VAL A 96 4.45 -7.55 -5.85
C VAL A 96 4.53 -6.47 -4.77
N TYR A 97 3.49 -5.65 -4.67
CA TYR A 97 3.38 -4.61 -3.66
C TYR A 97 2.54 -5.11 -2.49
N ALA A 98 2.97 -4.77 -1.27
CA ALA A 98 2.26 -5.04 -0.02
C ALA A 98 2.12 -3.76 0.81
N PRO A 99 1.22 -3.72 1.80
CA PRO A 99 1.16 -2.61 2.75
C PRO A 99 2.48 -2.53 3.53
N ALA A 100 3.04 -1.33 3.67
CA ALA A 100 4.22 -1.10 4.50
C ALA A 100 3.88 -1.05 6.01
N ASN A 101 2.59 -0.86 6.33
CA ASN A 101 2.07 -0.69 7.68
C ASN A 101 0.82 -1.55 7.85
N GLU A 102 0.52 -1.97 9.09
CA GLU A 102 -0.64 -2.84 9.36
C GLU A 102 -1.96 -2.07 9.15
N ALA A 103 -1.93 -0.78 9.45
CA ALA A 103 -3.02 0.15 9.25
C ALA A 103 -2.49 1.57 9.08
N VAL A 104 -3.35 2.47 8.62
CA VAL A 104 -3.11 3.92 8.64
C VAL A 104 -4.18 4.57 9.50
N ALA A 105 -3.78 5.26 10.56
CA ALA A 105 -4.66 5.90 11.52
C ALA A 105 -4.35 7.40 11.62
N LEU A 106 -5.36 8.23 11.36
CA LEU A 106 -5.25 9.68 11.53
C LEU A 106 -5.80 10.09 12.89
N VAL A 107 -4.99 10.79 13.67
CA VAL A 107 -5.35 11.23 15.03
C VAL A 107 -5.35 12.75 15.13
N ALA A 108 -6.45 13.31 15.65
CA ALA A 108 -6.57 14.71 16.04
C ALA A 108 -6.92 14.82 17.52
N GLY A 109 -6.15 15.57 18.31
CA GLY A 109 -6.44 15.84 19.71
C GLY A 109 -5.36 16.71 20.38
N GLN A 110 -5.71 17.40 21.48
CA GLN A 110 -4.77 18.31 22.17
C GLN A 110 -3.72 17.59 23.06
N ASP A 111 -3.89 16.29 23.30
CA ASP A 111 -3.00 15.46 24.14
C ASP A 111 -2.45 14.23 23.36
N ALA A 112 -2.32 14.35 22.04
CA ALA A 112 -1.67 13.32 21.22
C ALA A 112 -0.16 13.35 21.50
N HIS A 113 0.27 12.65 22.55
CA HIS A 113 1.67 12.34 22.76
C HIS A 113 1.92 10.93 22.20
N HIS A 114 2.73 10.86 21.15
CA HIS A 114 3.11 9.69 20.35
C HIS A 114 3.31 8.37 21.13
N HIS A 115 3.72 8.42 22.40
CA HIS A 115 4.03 7.24 23.22
C HIS A 115 2.81 6.46 23.77
N HIS A 116 1.58 7.00 23.71
CA HIS A 116 0.40 6.30 24.30
C HIS A 116 -0.57 5.72 23.27
N LEU A 117 -0.41 6.05 21.98
CA LEU A 117 -1.38 5.66 20.94
C LEU A 117 -1.05 4.33 20.28
N SER A 118 0.23 3.95 20.19
CA SER A 118 0.62 2.60 19.74
C SER A 118 0.07 1.50 20.66
N GLU A 119 -0.05 1.78 21.97
CA GLU A 119 -0.65 0.88 22.96
C GLU A 119 -2.16 0.66 22.76
N PHE A 120 -2.86 1.56 22.06
CA PHE A 120 -4.30 1.40 21.79
C PHE A 120 -4.61 0.43 20.64
N PHE A 121 -3.64 0.20 19.75
CA PHE A 121 -3.80 -0.63 18.56
C PHE A 121 -3.03 -1.97 18.65
N SER A 122 -2.44 -2.27 19.81
CA SER A 122 -1.77 -3.56 20.12
C SER A 122 -2.70 -4.61 20.71
#